data_AF-A0A970I581-F1
#
_entry.id   AF-A0A970I581-F1
#
_cell.length_a   1.000
_cell.length_b   1.000
_cell.length_c   1.000
_cell.angle_alpha   90.00
_cell.angle_beta   90.00
_cell.angle_gamma   90.00
#
_symmetry.space_group_name_H-M   'P 1'
#
loop_
_entity.id
_entity.type
_entity.pdbx_description
1 polymer ?
#
loop_
_entity_poly.entity_id
_entity_poly.type
_entity_poly.pdbx_seq_one_letter_code
_entity_poly.pdbx_strand_id
1 'polypeptide(L)' 'MLGKRLIFIVDDDPFINTLIVRKFSSEGFEVKAFETGEGCIDNIDDDPGL' A
#
# COMPACT_ATOMS: atom_id res chain seq x y z
N MET A 1 19.60 -1.98 -10.18
CA MET A 1 18.17 -2.34 -10.14
C MET A 1 17.49 -1.25 -9.33
N LEU A 2 16.49 -0.53 -9.88
CA LEU A 2 15.61 0.25 -9.00
C LEU A 2 14.89 -0.78 -8.11
N GLY A 3 15.06 -0.70 -6.80
CA GLY A 3 14.34 -1.56 -5.85
C GLY A 3 12.84 -1.43 -6.08
N LYS A 4 12.08 -2.51 -5.81
CA LYS A 4 10.61 -2.46 -5.87
C LYS A 4 10.16 -1.33 -4.93
N ARG A 5 9.40 -0.37 -5.46
CA ARG A 5 8.91 0.76 -4.68
C ARG A 5 7.71 0.29 -3.86
N LEU A 6 7.76 0.53 -2.56
CA LEU A 6 6.66 0.30 -1.63
C LEU A 6 5.63 1.43 -1.75
N ILE A 7 4.35 1.06 -1.79
CA ILE A 7 3.20 1.97 -1.78
C ILE A 7 2.31 1.63 -0.60
N PHE A 8 1.92 2.65 0.16
CA PHE A 8 0.89 2.53 1.18
C PHE A 8 -0.46 3.01 0.62
N ILE A 9 -1.52 2.28 0.96
CA ILE A 9 -2.89 2.62 0.55
C ILE A 9 -3.75 2.64 1.79
N VAL A 10 -4.51 3.71 1.97
CA VAL A 10 -5.41 3.88 3.12
C VAL A 10 -6.80 4.18 2.60
N ASP A 11 -7.72 3.23 2.78
CA ASP A 11 -9.12 3.34 2.38
C ASP A 11 -9.96 2.42 3.30
N ASP A 12 -11.07 2.93 3.82
CA ASP A 12 -11.93 2.21 4.78
C ASP A 12 -12.78 1.11 4.13
N ASP A 13 -12.81 1.03 2.79
CA ASP A 13 -13.47 -0.05 2.06
C ASP A 13 -12.48 -1.18 1.67
N PRO A 14 -12.60 -2.39 2.25
CA PRO A 14 -11.71 -3.50 1.94
C PRO A 14 -11.82 -4.00 0.48
N PHE A 15 -12.95 -3.74 -0.19
CA PHE A 15 -13.11 -4.06 -1.61
C PHE A 15 -12.23 -3.15 -2.47
N ILE A 16 -12.18 -1.86 -2.16
CA ILE A 16 -11.31 -0.89 -2.83
C ILE A 16 -9.85 -1.26 -2.63
N ASN A 17 -9.44 -1.56 -1.40
CA ASN A 17 -8.09 -2.05 -1.09
C ASN A 17 -7.71 -3.27 -1.94
N THR A 18 -8.61 -4.23 -2.07
CA THR A 18 -8.39 -5.44 -2.89
C THR A 18 -8.14 -5.10 -4.37
N LEU A 19 -8.92 -4.18 -4.94
CA LEU A 19 -8.77 -3.75 -6.33
C LEU A 19 -7.42 -3.05 -6.57
N ILE A 20 -7.06 -2.12 -5.68
CA ILE A 20 -5.85 -1.31 -5.87
C ILE A 20 -4.58 -2.16 -5.63
N VAL A 21 -4.57 -3.01 -4.60
CA VAL A 21 -3.46 -3.95 -4.35
C VAL A 21 -3.21 -4.82 -5.57
N ARG A 22 -4.27 -5.40 -6.17
CA ARG A 22 -4.13 -6.23 -7.38
C ARG A 22 -3.52 -5.45 -8.55
N LYS A 23 -3.99 -4.22 -8.77
CA LYS A 23 -3.51 -3.37 -9.86
C LYS A 23 -2.02 -3.07 -9.71
N PHE A 24 -1.60 -2.45 -8.61
CA PHE A 24 -0.20 -2.04 -8.45
C PHE A 24 0.75 -3.23 -8.26
N SER A 25 0.30 -4.32 -7.64
CA SER A 25 1.10 -5.55 -7.60
C SER A 25 1.37 -6.09 -9.01
N SER A 26 0.38 -6.02 -9.92
CA SER A 26 0.56 -6.44 -11.32
C SER A 26 1.51 -5.54 -12.11
N GLU A 27 1.65 -4.27 -11.70
CA GLU A 27 2.60 -3.30 -12.26
C GLU A 27 4.00 -3.42 -11.63
N GLY A 28 4.19 -4.31 -10.64
CA GLY A 28 5.49 -4.63 -10.04
C GLY A 28 5.83 -3.87 -8.75
N PHE A 29 4.87 -3.12 -8.19
CA PHE A 29 5.03 -2.46 -6.90
C PHE A 29 4.87 -3.44 -5.73
N GLU A 30 5.48 -3.09 -4.60
CA GLU A 30 5.13 -3.68 -3.32
C GLU A 30 4.05 -2.81 -2.69
N VAL A 31 2.99 -3.41 -2.15
CA VAL A 31 1.80 -2.66 -1.70
C VAL A 31 1.39 -3.15 -0.32
N LYS A 32 1.17 -2.20 0.60
CA LYS A 32 0.58 -2.45 1.91
C LYS A 32 -0.69 -1.61 2.05
N ALA A 33 -1.81 -2.26 2.29
CA ALA A 33 -3.12 -1.62 2.40
C ALA A 33 -3.58 -1.58 3.86
N PHE A 34 -4.24 -0.50 4.23
CA PHE A 34 -4.75 -0.22 5.56
C PHE A 34 -6.20 0.27 5.47
N GLU A 35 -7.04 -0.14 6.42
CA GLU A 35 -8.43 0.33 6.52
C GLU A 35 -8.54 1.63 7.35
N THR A 36 -7.49 1.99 8.08
CA THR A 36 -7.47 3.18 8.94
C THR A 36 -6.16 3.94 8.82
N GLY A 37 -6.21 5.24 9.13
CA GLY A 37 -5.03 6.09 9.17
C GLY A 37 -4.07 5.68 10.30
N GLU A 38 -4.59 5.27 11.45
CA GLU A 38 -3.81 4.79 12.58
C GLU A 38 -2.98 3.56 12.21
N GLY A 39 -3.60 2.57 11.55
CA GLY A 39 -2.89 1.37 11.10
C GLY A 39 -1.78 1.70 10.09
N CYS A 40 -1.99 2.72 9.25
CA CYS A 40 -0.97 3.21 8.33
C CYS A 40 0.19 3.89 9.08
N ILE A 41 -0.13 4.79 10.02
CA ILE A 41 0.87 5.53 10.82
C ILE A 41 1.72 4.58 11.66
N ASP A 42 1.13 3.54 12.23
CA ASP A 42 1.85 2.50 13.00
C ASP A 42 2.94 1.78 12.17
N ASN A 43 2.90 1.91 10.84
CA ASN A 43 3.83 1.27 9.89
C ASN A 43 4.63 2.28 9.05
N ILE A 44 4.61 3.58 9.38
CA ILE A 44 5.24 4.63 8.57
C ILE A 44 6.77 4.46 8.44
N ASP A 45 7.40 3.77 9.40
CA ASP A 45 8.83 3.46 9.40
C ASP A 45 9.25 2.46 8.30
N ASP A 46 8.29 1.83 7.61
CA ASP A 46 8.58 1.01 6.41
C ASP A 46 9.03 1.87 5.20
N ASP A 47 9.04 3.20 5.32
CA ASP A 47 9.49 4.18 4.31
C ASP A 47 8.78 4.03 2.95
N PRO A 48 7.43 4.19 2.91
CA PRO A 48 6.69 4.10 1.66
C PRO A 48 7.12 5.19 0.68
N GLY A 49 7.32 4.81 -0.58
CA GLY A 49 7.70 5.73 -1.64
C GLY A 49 6.50 6.46 -2.27
N LEU A 50 5.28 6.10 -1.88
CA LEU A 50 4.01 6.74 -2.21
C LEU A 50 2.94 6.34 -1.18
#